data_AF-A0A2T2VZ56-F1
#
_entry.id   AF-A0A2T2VZ56-F1
#
_cell.length_a   1.000
_cell.length_b   1.000
_cell.length_c   1.000
_cell.angle_alpha   90.00
_cell.angle_beta   90.00
_cell.angle_gamma   90.00
#
_symmetry.space_group_name_H-M   'P 1'
#
loop_
_entity.id
_entity.type
_entity.pdbx_description
1 polymer ?
#
loop_
_entity_poly.entity_id
_entity_poly.type
_entity_poly.pdbx_seq_one_letter_code
_entity_poly.pdbx_strand_id
1 'polypeptide(L)'
;MANSFSKRRVLLASSLALGVWLTGCTTSDITAPADPAASAEAAASTTATADGKLKVLTTFTVLEDIAQNVAGDKINVESITRIGAEIHGYEPTPSDIVKAQDADLILYNGMNLERWFEQFLGNVQDVPSVLLTKGIEPIPIAEGPYADKPNPHAWMSPRNALVYVENIRQAFVELDPENTEYYNANAAAYSEELRAIDTQLAADLEQVPENQRYLVSCEGAFSYLARDYGLKEIYMWPINAERQFTPKQVQTVIEAVKTNDVPTIFCESTVSDEGQKQVAQSSGSQFGGSLYVDSLSTEDGPVPTFLDLLEYDARTISNGLLAGSKTQ
;
A
#
# COMPACT_ATOMS: atom_id res chain seq x y z
N MET A 1 -51.42 -2.34 -21.25
CA MET A 1 -51.68 -2.29 -22.70
C MET A 1 -50.40 -2.79 -23.38
N ALA A 2 -50.23 -4.09 -23.61
CA ALA A 2 -50.84 -4.91 -24.67
C ALA A 2 -50.59 -4.36 -26.08
N ASN A 3 -49.57 -4.91 -26.76
CA ASN A 3 -49.54 -5.32 -28.18
C ASN A 3 -48.07 -5.40 -28.64
N SER A 4 -47.58 -6.27 -29.51
CA SER A 4 -48.03 -7.50 -30.18
C SER A 4 -47.19 -7.58 -31.46
N PHE A 5 -46.51 -8.70 -31.70
CA PHE A 5 -46.21 -9.35 -32.98
C PHE A 5 -45.78 -8.51 -34.21
N SER A 6 -44.70 -8.93 -34.89
CA SER A 6 -44.87 -9.85 -36.04
C SER A 6 -43.53 -10.26 -36.67
N LYS A 7 -43.45 -11.55 -37.01
CA LYS A 7 -42.41 -12.22 -37.81
C LYS A 7 -42.61 -11.89 -39.30
N ARG A 8 -41.52 -11.85 -40.07
CA ARG A 8 -41.57 -12.21 -41.51
C ARG A 8 -40.42 -13.15 -41.86
N ARG A 9 -40.81 -14.38 -42.18
CA ARG A 9 -40.05 -15.36 -42.98
C ARG A 9 -40.26 -15.02 -44.46
N VAL A 10 -39.23 -15.14 -45.26
CA VAL A 10 -39.33 -15.34 -46.72
C VAL A 10 -38.47 -16.55 -47.07
N LEU A 11 -39.07 -17.45 -47.86
CA LEU A 11 -38.56 -18.72 -48.36
C LEU A 11 -38.52 -18.64 -49.89
N LEU A 12 -37.76 -19.57 -50.49
CA LEU A 12 -37.66 -19.96 -51.92
C LEU A 12 -36.74 -19.07 -52.78
N ALA A 13 -35.93 -19.59 -53.72
CA ALA A 13 -36.07 -20.82 -54.50
C ALA A 13 -34.72 -21.40 -54.97
N SER A 14 -34.78 -22.70 -55.27
CA SER A 14 -33.79 -23.63 -55.79
C SER A 14 -33.39 -23.40 -57.25
N SER A 15 -32.17 -23.82 -57.63
CA SER A 15 -31.86 -24.33 -58.98
C SER A 15 -30.73 -25.38 -58.92
N LEU A 16 -31.07 -26.60 -59.29
CA LEU A 16 -30.20 -27.73 -59.62
C LEU A 16 -29.37 -27.43 -60.89
N ALA A 17 -28.10 -27.87 -60.91
CA ALA A 17 -27.48 -28.32 -62.15
C ALA A 17 -26.54 -29.50 -61.86
N LEU A 18 -26.89 -30.62 -62.47
CA LEU A 18 -26.31 -31.95 -62.37
C LEU A 18 -25.19 -32.08 -63.42
N GLY A 19 -24.01 -32.54 -63.01
CA GLY A 19 -22.89 -32.83 -63.90
C GLY A 19 -22.05 -33.98 -63.35
N VAL A 20 -22.51 -35.21 -63.58
CA VAL A 20 -21.71 -36.44 -63.50
C VAL A 20 -20.87 -36.52 -64.77
N TRP A 21 -19.62 -36.99 -64.74
CA TRP A 21 -19.06 -37.98 -65.68
C TRP A 21 -17.63 -38.37 -65.25
N LEU A 22 -17.47 -39.69 -65.09
CA LEU A 22 -16.29 -40.54 -65.27
C LEU A 22 -15.24 -40.75 -64.15
N THR A 23 -15.19 -42.04 -63.83
CA THR A 23 -14.24 -42.87 -63.13
C THR A 23 -12.80 -42.84 -63.66
N GLY A 24 -11.83 -42.88 -62.75
CA GLY A 24 -10.46 -43.34 -63.00
C GLY A 24 -9.84 -43.85 -61.69
N CYS A 25 -9.67 -45.16 -61.57
CA CYS A 25 -8.94 -45.80 -60.47
C CYS A 25 -7.46 -45.94 -60.84
N THR A 26 -6.57 -45.45 -59.98
CA THR A 26 -5.19 -45.96 -59.87
C THR A 26 -4.71 -45.77 -58.44
N THR A 27 -4.37 -46.88 -57.78
CA THR A 27 -3.68 -46.98 -56.49
C THR A 27 -2.20 -46.74 -56.66
N SER A 28 -1.62 -45.85 -55.84
CA SER A 28 -0.21 -45.85 -55.47
C SER A 28 -0.04 -45.23 -54.09
N ASP A 29 0.50 -46.03 -53.17
CA ASP A 29 0.93 -45.65 -51.82
C ASP A 29 2.02 -44.59 -51.86
N ILE A 30 1.82 -43.44 -51.21
CA ILE A 30 2.89 -42.57 -50.70
C ILE A 30 2.50 -42.01 -49.31
N THR A 31 3.47 -42.15 -48.42
CA THR A 31 3.60 -41.80 -47.00
C THR A 31 3.20 -40.37 -46.57
N ALA A 32 2.39 -40.28 -45.48
CA ALA A 32 2.34 -39.34 -44.32
C ALA A 32 2.56 -37.80 -44.53
N PRO A 33 1.86 -36.89 -43.80
CA PRO A 33 1.84 -36.86 -42.33
C PRO A 33 0.54 -36.36 -41.64
N ALA A 34 0.62 -36.28 -40.31
CA ALA A 34 -0.38 -36.05 -39.28
C ALA A 34 -1.20 -34.74 -39.35
N ASP A 35 -2.49 -34.86 -38.98
CA ASP A 35 -3.33 -33.78 -38.48
C ASP A 35 -3.39 -33.86 -36.94
N PRO A 36 -3.11 -32.78 -36.20
CA PRO A 36 -3.70 -32.54 -34.90
C PRO A 36 -4.68 -31.38 -35.00
N ALA A 37 -5.97 -31.68 -34.87
CA ALA A 37 -6.96 -30.70 -34.47
C ALA A 37 -6.75 -30.40 -32.98
N ALA A 38 -6.21 -29.22 -32.67
CA ALA A 38 -6.13 -28.69 -31.31
C ALA A 38 -6.96 -27.40 -31.22
N SER A 39 -7.94 -27.47 -30.34
CA SER A 39 -8.77 -26.39 -29.80
C SER A 39 -7.92 -25.30 -29.14
N ALA A 40 -8.11 -24.05 -29.56
CA ALA A 40 -7.48 -22.88 -28.97
C ALA A 40 -8.30 -22.39 -27.76
N GLU A 41 -7.78 -22.63 -26.55
CA GLU A 41 -8.08 -21.82 -25.36
C GLU A 41 -7.18 -20.58 -25.40
N ALA A 42 -7.81 -19.40 -25.29
CA ALA A 42 -7.12 -18.12 -25.26
C ALA A 42 -6.49 -17.90 -23.87
N ALA A 43 -5.19 -18.15 -23.75
CA ALA A 43 -4.39 -17.67 -22.64
C ALA A 43 -4.13 -16.16 -22.83
N ALA A 44 -4.47 -15.37 -21.81
CA ALA A 44 -4.07 -13.97 -21.74
C ALA A 44 -2.55 -13.89 -21.67
N SER A 45 -1.95 -13.14 -22.59
CA SER A 45 -0.50 -12.98 -22.70
C SER A 45 -0.06 -11.84 -21.78
N THR A 46 0.47 -12.17 -20.61
CA THR A 46 1.23 -11.24 -19.75
C THR A 46 2.53 -10.85 -20.45
N THR A 47 2.69 -9.57 -20.77
CA THR A 47 3.90 -9.04 -21.41
C THR A 47 4.95 -8.71 -20.35
N ALA A 48 5.86 -9.66 -20.15
CA ALA A 48 6.96 -9.52 -19.20
C ALA A 48 8.03 -8.50 -19.66
N THR A 49 8.77 -7.91 -18.71
CA THR A 49 9.81 -6.87 -18.93
C THR A 49 11.04 -7.40 -19.68
N ALA A 50 12.07 -6.55 -19.91
CA ALA A 50 13.30 -6.91 -20.65
C ALA A 50 14.08 -8.11 -20.04
N ASP A 51 13.82 -8.41 -18.78
CA ASP A 51 14.31 -9.50 -17.95
C ASP A 51 13.24 -10.59 -17.69
N GLY A 52 12.04 -10.43 -18.24
CA GLY A 52 10.98 -11.44 -18.26
C GLY A 52 10.17 -11.56 -16.97
N LYS A 53 10.25 -10.58 -16.06
CA LYS A 53 9.48 -10.60 -14.80
C LYS A 53 8.18 -9.82 -14.92
N LEU A 54 7.22 -10.18 -14.06
CA LEU A 54 6.01 -9.41 -13.84
C LEU A 54 6.35 -8.09 -13.14
N LYS A 55 5.59 -7.04 -13.48
CA LYS A 55 5.74 -5.71 -12.90
C LYS A 55 4.55 -5.41 -12.00
N VAL A 56 4.82 -5.18 -10.72
CA VAL A 56 3.82 -4.75 -9.75
C VAL A 56 4.12 -3.33 -9.33
N LEU A 57 3.11 -2.46 -9.35
CA LEU A 57 3.22 -1.15 -8.74
C LEU A 57 2.58 -1.12 -7.37
N THR A 58 3.18 -0.36 -6.46
CA THR A 58 2.54 0.06 -5.22
C THR A 58 2.32 1.56 -5.22
N THR A 59 1.36 2.05 -4.44
CA THR A 59 1.11 3.49 -4.36
C THR A 59 2.24 4.27 -3.70
N PHE A 60 2.90 3.70 -2.69
CA PHE A 60 4.00 4.34 -1.97
C PHE A 60 5.06 3.35 -1.44
N THR A 61 6.18 3.90 -0.98
CA THR A 61 7.44 3.18 -0.71
C THR A 61 7.36 2.17 0.44
N VAL A 62 6.50 2.38 1.44
CA VAL A 62 6.33 1.37 2.51
C VAL A 62 5.66 0.11 1.97
N LEU A 63 4.64 0.26 1.12
CA LEU A 63 3.99 -0.88 0.49
C LEU A 63 4.92 -1.57 -0.51
N GLU A 64 5.76 -0.81 -1.20
CA GLU A 64 6.81 -1.36 -2.07
C GLU A 64 7.71 -2.30 -1.30
N ASP A 65 8.28 -1.89 -0.17
CA ASP A 65 9.18 -2.74 0.63
C ASP A 65 8.48 -4.00 1.17
N ILE A 66 7.27 -3.85 1.74
CA ILE A 66 6.50 -5.01 2.24
C ILE A 66 6.23 -5.99 1.09
N ALA A 67 5.82 -5.48 -0.07
CA ALA A 67 5.56 -6.31 -1.23
C ALA A 67 6.84 -6.94 -1.81
N GLN A 68 7.95 -6.20 -1.84
CA GLN A 68 9.23 -6.67 -2.32
C GLN A 68 9.78 -7.83 -1.48
N ASN A 69 9.56 -7.80 -0.16
CA ASN A 69 9.91 -8.90 0.74
C ASN A 69 9.13 -10.19 0.44
N VAL A 70 7.85 -10.09 0.03
CA VAL A 70 7.06 -11.26 -0.40
C VAL A 70 7.46 -11.71 -1.81
N ALA A 71 7.64 -10.76 -2.73
CA ALA A 71 7.98 -10.99 -4.14
C ALA A 71 9.35 -11.67 -4.33
N GLY A 72 10.32 -11.34 -3.47
CA GLY A 72 11.72 -11.73 -3.62
C GLY A 72 12.24 -11.40 -5.02
N ASP A 73 12.85 -12.36 -5.70
CA ASP A 73 13.41 -12.15 -7.04
C ASP A 73 12.43 -12.43 -8.20
N LYS A 74 11.16 -12.75 -7.94
CA LYS A 74 10.19 -13.20 -8.97
C LYS A 74 9.39 -12.09 -9.61
N ILE A 75 9.08 -11.04 -8.85
CA ILE A 75 8.30 -9.89 -9.30
C ILE A 75 9.17 -8.64 -9.13
N ASN A 76 9.12 -7.74 -10.12
CA ASN A 76 9.69 -6.40 -9.98
C ASN A 76 8.63 -5.49 -9.34
N VAL A 77 8.86 -5.04 -8.11
CA VAL A 77 7.96 -4.14 -7.39
C VAL A 77 8.52 -2.71 -7.47
N GLU A 78 7.68 -1.73 -7.82
CA GLU A 78 8.08 -0.32 -7.88
C GLU A 78 6.99 0.58 -7.26
N SER A 79 7.39 1.59 -6.48
CA SER A 79 6.48 2.60 -5.96
C SER A 79 6.11 3.68 -7.01
N ILE A 80 4.85 4.12 -7.01
CA ILE A 80 4.39 5.29 -7.76
C ILE A 80 4.96 6.57 -7.15
N THR A 81 4.75 6.80 -5.85
CA THR A 81 5.34 7.97 -5.18
C THR A 81 6.83 7.75 -4.93
N ARG A 82 7.58 8.84 -4.96
CA ARG A 82 9.02 8.82 -4.67
C ARG A 82 9.26 8.90 -3.16
N ILE A 83 10.42 8.43 -2.73
CA ILE A 83 10.92 8.63 -1.37
C ILE A 83 10.77 10.11 -0.94
N GLY A 84 10.13 10.32 0.21
CA GLY A 84 9.91 11.63 0.83
C GLY A 84 8.74 12.43 0.26
N ALA A 85 8.00 11.93 -0.73
CA ALA A 85 6.80 12.59 -1.23
C ALA A 85 5.64 12.45 -0.23
N GLU A 86 4.83 13.50 -0.12
CA GLU A 86 3.51 13.43 0.55
C GLU A 86 2.58 12.53 -0.29
N ILE A 87 1.90 11.58 0.36
CA ILE A 87 1.21 10.49 -0.34
C ILE A 87 -0.32 10.64 -0.39
N HIS A 88 -0.93 11.43 0.49
CA HIS A 88 -2.39 11.55 0.55
C HIS A 88 -2.93 12.43 -0.56
N GLY A 89 -2.26 13.54 -0.82
CA GLY A 89 -2.59 14.56 -1.81
C GLY A 89 -1.65 14.57 -3.01
N TYR A 90 -0.85 13.52 -3.20
CA TYR A 90 0.03 13.38 -4.37
C TYR A 90 -0.73 13.66 -5.67
N GLU A 91 -0.06 14.35 -6.60
CA GLU A 91 -0.59 14.65 -7.94
C GLU A 91 0.12 13.75 -8.96
N PRO A 92 -0.51 12.66 -9.44
CA PRO A 92 0.10 11.76 -10.41
C PRO A 92 0.48 12.49 -11.69
N THR A 93 1.68 12.21 -12.16
CA THR A 93 2.19 12.74 -13.43
C THR A 93 1.75 11.85 -14.60
N PRO A 94 1.79 12.35 -15.85
CA PRO A 94 1.58 11.51 -17.02
C PRO A 94 2.53 10.31 -17.09
N SER A 95 3.74 10.42 -16.53
CA SER A 95 4.68 9.30 -16.47
C SER A 95 4.19 8.19 -15.55
N ASP A 96 3.48 8.52 -14.47
CA ASP A 96 2.96 7.53 -13.53
C ASP A 96 1.81 6.75 -14.14
N ILE A 97 0.98 7.41 -14.95
CA ILE A 97 -0.09 6.76 -15.73
C ILE A 97 0.52 5.78 -16.74
N VAL A 98 1.57 6.17 -17.46
CA VAL A 98 2.28 5.27 -18.38
C VAL A 98 2.87 4.08 -17.63
N LYS A 99 3.55 4.32 -16.50
CA LYS A 99 4.11 3.25 -15.67
C LYS A 99 3.05 2.25 -15.22
N ALA A 100 1.88 2.74 -14.82
CA ALA A 100 0.77 1.91 -14.35
C ALA A 100 0.06 1.17 -15.47
N GLN A 101 -0.03 1.75 -16.67
CA GLN A 101 -0.57 1.05 -17.84
C GLN A 101 0.29 -0.14 -18.27
N ASP A 102 1.59 -0.08 -17.99
CA ASP A 102 2.57 -1.16 -18.24
C ASP A 102 2.70 -2.16 -17.07
N ALA A 103 1.92 -2.02 -16.00
CA ALA A 103 1.97 -2.91 -14.84
C ALA A 103 1.02 -4.11 -15.00
N ASP A 104 1.41 -5.25 -14.44
CA ASP A 104 0.57 -6.45 -14.39
C ASP A 104 -0.41 -6.41 -13.19
N LEU A 105 -0.10 -5.63 -12.16
CA LEU A 105 -0.94 -5.46 -10.96
C LEU A 105 -0.56 -4.18 -10.20
N ILE A 106 -1.56 -3.53 -9.60
CA ILE A 106 -1.37 -2.37 -8.72
C ILE A 106 -1.86 -2.70 -7.30
N LEU A 107 -0.99 -2.50 -6.32
CA LEU A 107 -1.31 -2.64 -4.89
C LEU A 107 -1.49 -1.27 -4.25
N TYR A 108 -2.53 -1.11 -3.42
CA TYR A 108 -2.82 0.16 -2.77
C TYR A 108 -3.36 -0.02 -1.35
N ASN A 109 -3.21 1.01 -0.52
CA ASN A 109 -3.64 0.98 0.88
C ASN A 109 -5.15 1.08 0.99
N GLY A 110 -5.76 2.06 0.32
CA GLY A 110 -7.16 2.42 0.53
C GLY A 110 -7.36 3.10 1.89
N MET A 111 -8.50 2.86 2.54
CA MET A 111 -8.91 3.60 3.75
C MET A 111 -8.87 5.13 3.58
N ASN A 112 -9.03 5.60 2.33
CA ASN A 112 -8.94 7.00 1.95
C ASN A 112 -7.55 7.65 2.12
N LEU A 113 -6.47 6.85 2.13
CA LEU A 113 -5.09 7.34 2.09
C LEU A 113 -4.83 8.09 0.78
N GLU A 114 -4.76 7.34 -0.32
CA GLU A 114 -4.42 7.86 -1.63
C GLU A 114 -5.66 8.49 -2.28
N ARG A 115 -6.00 9.73 -1.91
CA ARG A 115 -7.20 10.43 -2.41
C ARG A 115 -7.24 10.59 -3.93
N TRP A 116 -6.07 10.53 -4.56
CA TRP A 116 -5.86 10.60 -6.00
C TRP A 116 -6.10 9.27 -6.72
N PHE A 117 -6.16 8.15 -6.02
CA PHE A 117 -6.06 6.81 -6.63
C PHE A 117 -7.26 6.43 -7.51
N GLU A 118 -8.49 6.76 -7.12
CA GLU A 118 -9.67 6.47 -7.96
C GLU A 118 -9.61 7.23 -9.30
N GLN A 119 -9.22 8.51 -9.27
CA GLN A 119 -9.06 9.31 -10.48
C GLN A 119 -7.90 8.78 -11.33
N PHE A 120 -6.80 8.37 -10.70
CA PHE A 120 -5.65 7.78 -11.36
C PHE A 120 -6.03 6.49 -12.11
N LEU A 121 -6.70 5.55 -11.44
CA LEU A 121 -7.17 4.31 -12.06
C LEU A 121 -8.15 4.55 -13.21
N GLY A 122 -8.96 5.63 -13.17
CA GLY A 122 -9.83 6.00 -14.29
C GLY A 122 -9.09 6.28 -15.61
N ASN A 123 -7.77 6.46 -15.57
CA ASN A 123 -6.91 6.67 -16.74
C ASN A 123 -6.06 5.43 -17.11
N VAL A 124 -6.19 4.32 -16.37
CA VAL A 124 -5.45 3.07 -16.59
C VAL A 124 -6.45 1.99 -17.01
N GLN A 125 -6.22 1.32 -18.13
CA GLN A 125 -7.13 0.32 -18.69
C GLN A 125 -6.62 -1.09 -18.43
N ASP A 126 -7.53 -1.98 -18.04
CA ASP A 126 -7.31 -3.43 -17.94
C ASP A 126 -6.16 -3.88 -17.02
N VAL A 127 -5.76 -3.06 -16.04
CA VAL A 127 -4.78 -3.42 -15.01
C VAL A 127 -5.51 -3.71 -13.68
N PRO A 128 -5.38 -4.93 -13.11
CA PRO A 128 -6.04 -5.26 -11.85
C PRO A 128 -5.43 -4.46 -10.69
N SER A 129 -6.23 -4.22 -9.66
CA SER A 129 -5.78 -3.58 -8.42
C SER A 129 -6.27 -4.31 -7.18
N VAL A 130 -5.44 -4.36 -6.14
CA VAL A 130 -5.74 -5.07 -4.88
C VAL A 130 -5.60 -4.14 -3.68
N LEU A 131 -6.66 -4.11 -2.87
CA LEU A 131 -6.74 -3.39 -1.60
C LEU A 131 -6.00 -4.18 -0.50
N LEU A 132 -4.91 -3.61 0.02
CA LEU A 132 -4.07 -4.29 1.01
C LEU A 132 -4.59 -4.21 2.45
N THR A 133 -5.51 -3.29 2.75
CA THR A 133 -6.10 -3.12 4.09
C THR A 133 -7.33 -4.00 4.34
N LYS A 134 -7.72 -4.83 3.38
CA LYS A 134 -8.90 -5.70 3.51
C LYS A 134 -8.74 -6.62 4.72
N GLY A 135 -9.69 -6.52 5.66
CA GLY A 135 -9.70 -7.32 6.90
C GLY A 135 -9.13 -6.60 8.13
N ILE A 136 -8.60 -5.38 7.98
CA ILE A 136 -8.15 -4.54 9.09
C ILE A 136 -9.34 -3.74 9.65
N GLU A 137 -9.49 -3.74 10.97
CA GLU A 137 -10.46 -2.88 11.66
C GLU A 137 -9.87 -1.46 11.81
N PRO A 138 -10.53 -0.43 11.24
CA PRO A 138 -10.01 0.92 11.29
C PRO A 138 -10.18 1.58 12.66
N ILE A 139 -9.20 2.39 13.06
CA ILE A 139 -9.38 3.41 14.10
C ILE A 139 -10.01 4.65 13.42
N PRO A 140 -11.13 5.18 13.90
CA PRO A 140 -11.71 6.38 13.32
C PRO A 140 -10.87 7.62 13.66
N ILE A 141 -10.78 8.55 12.71
CA ILE A 141 -10.20 9.87 12.93
C ILE A 141 -11.09 10.64 13.92
N ALA A 142 -10.49 11.15 14.99
CA ALA A 142 -11.24 11.73 16.12
C ALA A 142 -11.86 13.10 15.82
N GLU A 143 -11.25 13.91 14.95
CA GLU A 143 -11.66 15.30 14.73
C GLU A 143 -11.34 15.84 13.34
N GLY A 144 -11.78 17.07 13.06
CA GLY A 144 -11.51 17.75 11.80
C GLY A 144 -12.47 17.37 10.66
N PRO A 145 -12.16 17.78 9.42
CA PRO A 145 -13.04 17.57 8.26
C PRO A 145 -13.21 16.10 7.87
N TYR A 146 -12.34 15.21 8.38
CA TYR A 146 -12.36 13.78 8.16
C TYR A 146 -12.78 12.98 9.40
N ALA A 147 -13.41 13.63 10.40
CA ALA A 147 -13.91 12.94 11.58
C ALA A 147 -14.79 11.72 11.20
N ASP A 148 -14.67 10.64 11.99
CA ASP A 148 -15.32 9.34 11.80
C ASP A 148 -14.92 8.58 10.53
N LYS A 149 -14.02 9.12 9.70
CA LYS A 149 -13.40 8.35 8.60
C LYS A 149 -12.30 7.43 9.14
N PRO A 150 -12.00 6.31 8.45
CA PRO A 150 -10.87 5.47 8.80
C PRO A 150 -9.56 6.26 8.82
N ASN A 151 -8.76 6.12 9.89
CA ASN A 151 -7.37 6.52 9.87
C ASN A 151 -6.59 5.52 8.98
N PRO A 152 -5.91 5.97 7.91
CA PRO A 152 -5.33 5.07 6.92
C PRO A 152 -4.02 4.42 7.33
N HIS A 153 -3.33 4.91 8.37
CA HIS A 153 -1.97 4.54 8.75
C HIS A 153 -1.86 3.19 9.48
N ALA A 154 -2.62 2.21 9.00
CA ALA A 154 -2.78 0.92 9.66
C ALA A 154 -1.49 0.08 9.66
N TRP A 155 -0.56 0.32 8.74
CA TRP A 155 0.75 -0.35 8.68
C TRP A 155 1.63 -0.04 9.90
N MET A 156 1.39 1.06 10.62
CA MET A 156 2.14 1.39 11.84
C MET A 156 1.89 0.43 13.01
N SER A 157 0.97 -0.53 12.86
CA SER A 157 0.83 -1.68 13.76
C SER A 157 1.48 -2.90 13.10
N PRO A 158 2.54 -3.49 13.69
CA PRO A 158 3.11 -4.75 13.20
C PRO A 158 2.08 -5.88 13.14
N ARG A 159 1.07 -5.84 14.02
CA ARG A 159 -0.04 -6.80 14.05
C ARG A 159 -0.93 -6.67 12.81
N ASN A 160 -1.20 -5.44 12.39
CA ASN A 160 -1.90 -5.17 11.14
C ASN A 160 -1.03 -5.48 9.91
N ALA A 161 0.29 -5.24 9.96
CA ALA A 161 1.22 -5.51 8.86
C ALA A 161 1.18 -6.98 8.41
N LEU A 162 0.90 -7.92 9.32
CA LEU A 162 0.67 -9.33 8.96
C LEU A 162 -0.51 -9.53 7.98
N VAL A 163 -1.54 -8.69 8.08
CA VAL A 163 -2.69 -8.70 7.16
C VAL A 163 -2.29 -8.11 5.80
N TYR A 164 -1.46 -7.06 5.78
CA TYR A 164 -0.88 -6.55 4.52
C TYR A 164 -0.09 -7.64 3.81
N VAL A 165 0.80 -8.33 4.52
CA VAL A 165 1.61 -9.44 3.98
C VAL A 165 0.73 -10.56 3.43
N GLU A 166 -0.32 -10.96 4.14
CA GLU A 166 -1.25 -11.99 3.66
C GLU A 166 -2.02 -11.56 2.40
N ASN A 167 -2.48 -10.32 2.34
CA ASN A 167 -3.19 -9.80 1.17
C ASN A 167 -2.26 -9.69 -0.06
N ILE A 168 -1.00 -9.29 0.15
CA ILE A 168 0.04 -9.30 -0.90
C ILE A 168 0.32 -10.73 -1.36
N ARG A 169 0.52 -11.66 -0.42
CA ARG A 169 0.77 -13.09 -0.74
C ARG A 169 -0.37 -13.67 -1.57
N GLN A 170 -1.62 -13.42 -1.20
CA GLN A 170 -2.79 -13.85 -1.98
C GLN A 170 -2.75 -13.27 -3.40
N ALA A 171 -2.49 -11.97 -3.53
CA ALA A 171 -2.42 -11.31 -4.83
C ALA A 171 -1.30 -11.87 -5.72
N PHE A 172 -0.13 -12.17 -5.15
CA PHE A 172 0.99 -12.72 -5.92
C PHE A 172 0.78 -14.19 -6.31
N VAL A 173 0.15 -15.00 -5.46
CA VAL A 173 -0.22 -16.38 -5.81
C VAL A 173 -1.28 -16.42 -6.92
N GLU A 174 -2.21 -15.46 -6.93
CA GLU A 174 -3.20 -15.33 -8.01
C GLU A 174 -2.57 -14.83 -9.31
N LEU A 175 -1.67 -13.85 -9.22
CA LEU A 175 -0.98 -13.26 -10.38
C LEU A 175 0.01 -14.23 -11.03
N ASP A 176 0.75 -14.99 -10.22
CA ASP A 176 1.84 -15.86 -10.66
C ASP A 176 1.81 -17.22 -9.94
N PRO A 177 0.88 -18.12 -10.35
CA PRO A 177 0.67 -19.39 -9.67
C PRO A 177 1.87 -20.34 -9.79
N GLU A 178 2.75 -20.18 -10.79
CA GLU A 178 3.94 -21.01 -10.96
C GLU A 178 4.95 -20.83 -9.81
N ASN A 179 4.97 -19.66 -9.16
CA ASN A 179 5.86 -19.35 -8.05
C ASN A 179 5.16 -19.37 -6.68
N THR A 180 4.01 -20.04 -6.56
CA THR A 180 3.19 -20.09 -5.32
C THR A 180 3.99 -20.47 -4.08
N GLU A 181 4.81 -21.53 -4.14
CA GLU A 181 5.60 -21.99 -2.98
C GLU A 181 6.60 -20.94 -2.52
N TYR A 182 7.15 -20.15 -3.45
CA TYR A 182 8.10 -19.09 -3.18
C TYR A 182 7.46 -17.93 -2.41
N TYR A 183 6.32 -17.41 -2.90
CA TYR A 183 5.59 -16.35 -2.21
C TYR A 183 5.11 -16.77 -0.83
N ASN A 184 4.66 -18.02 -0.68
CA ASN A 184 4.24 -18.56 0.62
C ASN A 184 5.42 -18.65 1.61
N ALA A 185 6.59 -19.11 1.14
CA ALA A 185 7.77 -19.21 1.98
C ALA A 185 8.28 -17.83 2.43
N ASN A 186 8.34 -16.87 1.50
CA ASN A 186 8.76 -15.51 1.81
C ASN A 186 7.78 -14.80 2.75
N ALA A 187 6.47 -14.88 2.47
CA ALA A 187 5.45 -14.30 3.34
C ALA A 187 5.51 -14.90 4.75
N ALA A 188 5.75 -16.21 4.88
CA ALA A 188 5.92 -16.85 6.18
C ALA A 188 7.16 -16.35 6.92
N ALA A 189 8.31 -16.26 6.24
CA ALA A 189 9.55 -15.76 6.83
C ALA A 189 9.41 -14.29 7.29
N TYR A 190 8.91 -13.42 6.42
CA TYR A 190 8.73 -12.01 6.73
C TYR A 190 7.66 -11.77 7.82
N SER A 191 6.62 -12.61 7.87
CA SER A 191 5.65 -12.59 8.97
C SER A 191 6.28 -12.91 10.33
N GLU A 192 7.27 -13.81 10.39
CA GLU A 192 7.98 -14.09 11.64
C GLU A 192 8.87 -12.92 12.06
N GLU A 193 9.50 -12.22 11.11
CA GLU A 193 10.24 -10.99 11.39
C GLU A 193 9.31 -9.89 11.95
N LEU A 194 8.10 -9.74 11.41
CA LEU A 194 7.09 -8.82 11.95
C LEU A 194 6.62 -9.18 13.37
N ARG A 195 6.55 -10.47 13.70
CA ARG A 195 6.24 -10.90 15.08
C ARG A 195 7.39 -10.62 16.04
N ALA A 196 8.62 -10.80 15.57
CA ALA A 196 9.81 -10.48 16.35
C ALA A 196 9.89 -8.98 16.63
N ILE A 197 9.65 -8.15 15.61
CA ILE A 197 9.69 -6.68 15.76
C ILE A 197 8.56 -6.18 16.66
N ASP A 198 7.34 -6.75 16.61
CA ASP A 198 6.25 -6.41 17.55
C ASP A 198 6.68 -6.62 19.02
N THR A 199 7.37 -7.74 19.29
CA THR A 199 7.87 -8.06 20.63
C THR A 199 8.95 -7.06 21.06
N GLN A 200 9.85 -6.68 20.14
CA GLN A 200 10.90 -5.71 20.41
C GLN A 200 10.33 -4.31 20.65
N LEU A 201 9.36 -3.86 19.85
CA LEU A 201 8.70 -2.57 20.00
C LEU A 201 7.99 -2.46 21.36
N ALA A 202 7.29 -3.52 21.77
CA ALA A 202 6.68 -3.58 23.10
C ALA A 202 7.74 -3.40 24.20
N ALA A 203 8.86 -4.13 24.12
CA ALA A 203 9.94 -4.02 25.11
C ALA A 203 10.60 -2.64 25.13
N ASP A 204 10.74 -1.97 23.97
CA ASP A 204 11.32 -0.63 23.90
C ASP A 204 10.38 0.44 24.46
N LEU A 205 9.09 0.39 24.13
CA LEU A 205 8.10 1.39 24.57
C LEU A 205 7.62 1.18 26.01
N GLU A 206 7.63 -0.05 26.52
CA GLU A 206 7.25 -0.34 27.92
C GLU A 206 8.24 0.27 28.94
N GLN A 207 9.48 0.54 28.53
CA GLN A 207 10.48 1.24 29.35
C GLN A 207 10.02 2.65 29.75
N VAL A 208 9.20 3.30 28.92
CA VAL A 208 8.58 4.59 29.24
C VAL A 208 7.48 4.36 30.28
N PRO A 209 7.49 5.04 31.45
CA PRO A 209 6.41 4.95 32.43
C PRO A 209 5.04 5.29 31.84
N GLU A 210 3.98 4.57 32.21
CA GLU A 210 2.62 4.75 31.65
C GLU A 210 2.12 6.20 31.71
N ASN A 211 2.47 6.94 32.77
CA ASN A 211 2.10 8.34 32.94
C ASN A 211 2.89 9.32 32.05
N GLN A 212 3.90 8.84 31.31
CA GLN A 212 4.78 9.62 30.42
C GLN A 212 4.65 9.20 28.95
N ARG A 213 3.86 8.17 28.66
CA ARG A 213 3.63 7.64 27.30
C ARG A 213 2.74 8.58 26.46
N TYR A 214 3.21 9.80 26.21
CA TYR A 214 2.56 10.75 25.32
C TYR A 214 3.35 10.85 24.01
N LEU A 215 2.76 10.37 22.92
CA LEU A 215 3.33 10.52 21.59
C LEU A 215 2.80 11.81 20.96
N VAL A 216 3.67 12.81 20.85
CA VAL A 216 3.34 14.10 20.25
C VAL A 216 3.95 14.20 18.86
N SER A 217 3.13 14.18 17.83
CA SER A 217 3.50 14.18 16.41
C SER A 217 2.93 15.40 15.66
N CYS A 218 3.27 15.53 14.37
CA CYS A 218 2.68 16.55 13.50
C CYS A 218 1.30 16.08 13.02
N GLU A 219 1.24 14.94 12.33
CA GLU A 219 0.03 14.24 11.94
C GLU A 219 -0.39 13.18 12.98
N GLY A 220 -1.69 12.91 13.09
CA GLY A 220 -2.26 11.75 13.79
C GLY A 220 -2.02 10.42 13.06
N ALA A 221 -0.79 10.20 12.60
CA ALA A 221 -0.40 9.05 11.78
C ALA A 221 -0.01 7.81 12.60
N PHE A 222 0.04 7.94 13.93
CA PHE A 222 0.56 6.91 14.82
C PHE A 222 -0.53 6.23 15.67
N SER A 223 -1.82 6.48 15.39
CA SER A 223 -2.93 5.96 16.20
C SER A 223 -2.89 4.45 16.40
N TYR A 224 -2.46 3.67 15.39
CA TYR A 224 -2.34 2.21 15.49
C TYR A 224 -1.16 1.76 16.35
N LEU A 225 -0.01 2.43 16.21
CA LEU A 225 1.17 2.22 17.07
C LEU A 225 0.82 2.57 18.53
N ALA A 226 0.17 3.72 18.73
CA ALA A 226 -0.24 4.20 20.04
C ALA A 226 -1.23 3.25 20.72
N ARG A 227 -2.21 2.72 19.98
CA ARG A 227 -3.13 1.69 20.46
C ARG A 227 -2.39 0.43 20.93
N ASP A 228 -1.45 -0.06 20.13
CA ASP A 228 -0.80 -1.34 20.37
C ASP A 228 0.11 -1.34 21.60
N TYR A 229 0.72 -0.20 21.91
CA TYR A 229 1.72 -0.05 22.98
C TYR A 229 1.30 0.89 24.13
N GLY A 230 0.02 1.28 24.17
CA GLY A 230 -0.53 2.08 25.26
C GLY A 230 0.04 3.50 25.34
N LEU A 231 0.28 4.14 24.19
CA LEU A 231 0.63 5.54 24.10
C LEU A 231 -0.64 6.40 24.02
N LYS A 232 -0.60 7.59 24.60
CA LYS A 232 -1.59 8.65 24.43
C LYS A 232 -1.12 9.55 23.31
N GLU A 233 -1.91 9.62 22.25
CA GLU A 233 -1.57 10.39 21.06
C GLU A 233 -1.97 11.86 21.23
N ILE A 234 -1.10 12.76 20.77
CA ILE A 234 -1.35 14.19 20.61
C ILE A 234 -0.77 14.57 19.24
N TYR A 235 -1.56 15.21 18.39
CA TYR A 235 -1.12 15.62 17.06
C TYR A 235 -1.54 17.06 16.77
N MET A 236 -0.87 17.70 15.82
CA MET A 236 -1.22 19.04 15.37
C MET A 236 -2.39 19.02 14.39
N TRP A 237 -2.46 18.00 13.53
CA TRP A 237 -3.62 17.74 12.68
C TRP A 237 -3.92 16.24 12.60
N PRO A 238 -5.20 15.86 12.40
CA PRO A 238 -5.58 14.45 12.42
C PRO A 238 -5.12 13.65 11.19
N ILE A 239 -5.13 14.27 10.01
CA ILE A 239 -4.72 13.66 8.74
C ILE A 239 -4.31 14.73 7.74
N ASN A 240 -3.34 14.42 6.87
CA ASN A 240 -2.85 15.34 5.85
C ASN A 240 -3.97 15.81 4.90
N ALA A 241 -4.05 17.13 4.75
CA ALA A 241 -5.03 17.85 3.94
C ALA A 241 -4.38 19.09 3.30
N GLU A 242 -5.10 19.81 2.42
CA GLU A 242 -4.57 20.96 1.64
C GLU A 242 -3.92 22.09 2.50
N ARG A 243 -4.19 22.13 3.81
CA ARG A 243 -3.49 23.01 4.75
C ARG A 243 -2.83 22.15 5.83
N GLN A 244 -1.51 22.27 5.96
CA GLN A 244 -0.74 21.49 6.93
C GLN A 244 -1.20 21.80 8.37
N PHE A 245 -1.25 23.07 8.80
CA PHE A 245 -1.74 23.40 10.15
C PHE A 245 -2.27 24.83 10.29
N THR A 246 -2.98 25.09 11.39
CA THR A 246 -3.45 26.42 11.80
C THR A 246 -2.77 26.86 13.10
N PRO A 247 -2.64 28.18 13.36
CA PRO A 247 -2.10 28.68 14.63
C PRO A 247 -2.88 28.19 15.86
N LYS A 248 -4.19 27.93 15.70
CA LYS A 248 -5.03 27.39 16.77
C LYS A 248 -4.62 25.95 17.14
N GLN A 249 -4.33 25.11 16.15
CA GLN A 249 -3.85 23.75 16.38
C GLN A 249 -2.49 23.75 17.09
N VAL A 250 -1.55 24.59 16.64
CA VAL A 250 -0.25 24.78 17.31
C VAL A 250 -0.45 25.15 18.79
N GLN A 251 -1.35 26.09 19.08
CA GLN A 251 -1.66 26.49 20.46
C GLN A 251 -2.26 25.33 21.29
N THR A 252 -3.16 24.54 20.72
CA THR A 252 -3.73 23.36 21.38
C THR A 252 -2.64 22.34 21.75
N VAL A 253 -1.69 22.08 20.85
CA VAL A 253 -0.57 21.18 21.14
C VAL A 253 0.34 21.76 22.22
N ILE A 254 0.67 23.06 22.18
CA ILE A 254 1.46 23.72 23.24
C ILE A 254 0.83 23.54 24.63
N GLU A 255 -0.50 23.72 24.73
CA GLU A 255 -1.24 23.55 25.98
C GLU A 255 -1.22 22.10 26.45
N ALA A 256 -1.44 21.14 25.54
CA ALA A 256 -1.41 19.72 25.87
C ALA A 256 -0.02 19.25 26.32
N VAL A 257 1.04 19.68 25.63
CA VAL A 257 2.44 19.37 25.97
C VAL A 257 2.79 19.90 27.35
N LYS A 258 2.45 21.16 27.66
CA LYS A 258 2.68 21.75 28.99
C LYS A 258 1.86 21.08 30.10
N THR A 259 0.61 20.71 29.80
CA THR A 259 -0.30 20.10 30.78
C THR A 259 0.15 18.71 31.19
N ASN A 260 0.80 17.97 30.28
CA ASN A 260 1.23 16.60 30.50
C ASN A 260 2.74 16.47 30.71
N ASP A 261 3.46 17.58 30.87
CA ASP A 261 4.92 17.64 31.06
C ASP A 261 5.69 16.79 30.02
N VAL A 262 5.27 16.85 28.75
CA VAL A 262 5.86 15.99 27.70
C VAL A 262 7.27 16.48 27.36
N PRO A 263 8.31 15.65 27.49
CA PRO A 263 9.68 16.14 27.35
C PRO A 263 10.16 16.27 25.91
N THR A 264 9.63 15.47 24.99
CA THR A 264 10.08 15.42 23.60
C THR A 264 8.88 15.30 22.68
N ILE A 265 8.93 16.03 21.58
CA ILE A 265 7.90 16.06 20.54
C ILE A 265 8.56 15.82 19.18
N PHE A 266 7.81 15.26 18.24
CA PHE A 266 8.32 14.79 16.95
C PHE A 266 7.48 15.33 15.79
N CYS A 267 8.00 15.22 14.58
CA CYS A 267 7.26 15.47 13.34
C CYS A 267 7.62 14.38 12.31
N GLU A 268 6.99 14.35 11.14
CA GLU A 268 7.20 13.27 10.16
C GLU A 268 8.02 13.74 8.95
N SER A 269 8.66 12.79 8.26
CA SER A 269 9.60 13.07 7.15
C SER A 269 8.98 13.69 5.90
N THR A 270 7.66 13.60 5.73
CA THR A 270 6.93 14.05 4.51
C THR A 270 6.23 15.39 4.69
N VAL A 271 6.30 16.00 5.88
CA VAL A 271 5.58 17.24 6.24
C VAL A 271 6.53 18.32 6.77
N SER A 272 6.04 19.56 6.86
CA SER A 272 6.84 20.68 7.40
C SER A 272 6.95 20.59 8.92
N ASP A 273 8.19 20.67 9.43
CA ASP A 273 8.48 20.65 10.87
C ASP A 273 8.38 22.03 11.56
N GLU A 274 8.07 23.10 10.81
CA GLU A 274 8.07 24.47 11.32
C GLU A 274 7.09 24.66 12.49
N GLY A 275 5.86 24.14 12.33
CA GLY A 275 4.83 24.21 13.37
C GLY A 275 5.26 23.49 14.64
N GLN A 276 5.86 22.30 14.51
CA GLN A 276 6.31 21.52 15.66
C GLN A 276 7.54 22.13 16.35
N LYS A 277 8.47 22.70 15.59
CA LYS A 277 9.58 23.48 16.17
C LYS A 277 9.07 24.69 16.96
N GLN A 278 8.00 25.33 16.52
CA GLN A 278 7.35 26.40 17.27
C GLN A 278 6.73 25.89 18.58
N VAL A 279 6.10 24.71 18.56
CA VAL A 279 5.61 24.05 19.78
C VAL A 279 6.76 23.80 20.75
N ALA A 280 7.88 23.21 20.28
CA ALA A 280 9.06 22.93 21.11
C ALA A 280 9.59 24.20 21.80
N GLN A 281 9.79 25.27 21.02
CA GLN A 281 10.26 26.56 21.53
C GLN A 281 9.32 27.18 22.57
N SER A 282 8.01 27.02 22.41
CA SER A 282 7.00 27.66 23.27
C SER A 282 6.64 26.83 24.51
N SER A 283 6.82 25.52 24.44
CA SER A 283 6.53 24.56 25.51
C SER A 283 7.71 24.30 26.43
N GLY A 284 8.94 24.37 25.91
CA GLY A 284 10.15 23.95 26.61
C GLY A 284 10.52 22.49 26.34
N SER A 285 9.72 21.76 25.56
CA SER A 285 10.03 20.40 25.13
C SER A 285 11.14 20.38 24.07
N GLN A 286 11.87 19.27 24.00
CA GLN A 286 12.86 19.04 22.96
C GLN A 286 12.19 18.63 21.65
N PHE A 287 12.69 19.12 20.53
CA PHE A 287 12.32 18.58 19.22
C PHE A 287 13.16 17.32 18.96
N GLY A 288 12.51 16.15 18.98
CA GLY A 288 13.14 14.84 18.88
C GLY A 288 13.55 14.42 17.47
N GLY A 289 13.24 15.24 16.47
CA GLY A 289 13.53 14.95 15.07
C GLY A 289 12.35 14.37 14.30
N SER A 290 12.67 13.77 13.15
CA SER A 290 11.68 13.19 12.24
C SER A 290 11.45 11.71 12.53
N LEU A 291 10.17 11.35 12.61
CA LEU A 291 9.65 9.98 12.52
C LEU A 291 9.26 9.68 11.08
N TYR A 292 9.03 8.40 10.78
CA TYR A 292 8.76 7.92 9.43
C TYR A 292 7.47 7.11 9.39
N VAL A 293 6.54 7.53 8.53
CA VAL A 293 5.24 6.85 8.38
C VAL A 293 4.85 6.71 6.91
N ASP A 294 4.78 7.82 6.19
CA ASP A 294 4.30 7.87 4.81
C ASP A 294 5.36 7.55 3.75
N SER A 295 6.62 7.45 4.17
CA SER A 295 7.71 7.09 3.26
C SER A 295 8.88 6.52 4.04
N LEU A 296 9.55 5.57 3.40
CA LEU A 296 10.90 5.14 3.76
C LEU A 296 11.94 6.23 3.43
N SER A 297 13.18 6.03 3.88
CA SER A 297 14.33 6.84 3.46
C SER A 297 15.05 6.21 2.27
N THR A 298 16.08 6.89 1.75
CA THR A 298 17.04 6.27 0.83
C THR A 298 17.82 5.14 1.52
N GLU A 299 18.52 4.31 0.74
CA GLU A 299 19.41 3.25 1.25
C GLU A 299 20.47 3.77 2.24
N ASP A 300 21.00 4.98 2.02
CA ASP A 300 21.95 5.63 2.93
C ASP A 300 21.31 6.30 4.16
N GLY A 301 19.97 6.27 4.25
CA GLY A 301 19.18 6.89 5.32
C GLY A 301 18.91 5.96 6.50
N PRO A 302 18.23 6.45 7.55
CA PRO A 302 18.02 5.68 8.77
C PRO A 302 16.95 4.60 8.68
N VAL A 303 16.06 4.66 7.68
CA VAL A 303 14.89 3.77 7.54
C VAL A 303 14.72 3.28 6.10
N PRO A 304 15.70 2.54 5.54
CA PRO A 304 15.63 2.08 4.16
C PRO A 304 14.59 0.98 3.94
N THR A 305 14.11 0.32 5.01
CA THR A 305 13.09 -0.74 4.96
C THR A 305 11.93 -0.46 5.92
N PHE A 306 10.81 -1.16 5.75
CA PHE A 306 9.66 -1.04 6.66
C PHE A 306 9.96 -1.55 8.08
N LEU A 307 10.78 -2.59 8.22
CA LEU A 307 11.22 -3.07 9.55
C LEU A 307 12.12 -2.02 10.23
N ASP A 308 13.05 -1.41 9.49
CA ASP A 308 13.88 -0.32 10.00
C ASP A 308 13.03 0.88 10.43
N LEU A 309 11.98 1.22 9.66
CA LEU A 309 11.02 2.28 10.02
C LEU A 309 10.40 2.03 11.39
N LEU A 310 9.84 0.83 11.61
CA LEU A 310 9.21 0.47 12.88
C LEU A 310 10.19 0.51 14.05
N GLU A 311 11.39 -0.05 13.86
CA GLU A 311 12.44 -0.10 14.88
C GLU A 311 12.97 1.31 15.22
N TYR A 312 13.24 2.11 14.20
CA TYR A 312 13.76 3.47 14.34
C TYR A 312 12.77 4.37 15.08
N ASP A 313 11.50 4.35 14.68
CA ASP A 313 10.49 5.21 15.28
C ASP A 313 10.26 4.88 16.76
N ALA A 314 10.09 3.60 17.09
CA ALA A 314 9.87 3.18 18.47
C ALA A 314 11.06 3.52 19.39
N ARG A 315 12.29 3.34 18.89
CA ARG A 315 13.49 3.74 19.63
C ARG A 315 13.62 5.24 19.78
N THR A 316 13.32 6.00 18.72
CA THR A 316 13.37 7.47 18.74
C THR A 316 12.36 8.03 19.74
N ILE A 317 11.15 7.49 19.74
CA ILE A 317 10.09 7.82 20.70
C ILE A 317 10.52 7.46 22.13
N SER A 318 10.93 6.20 22.37
CA SER A 318 11.27 5.73 23.72
C SER A 318 12.43 6.55 24.32
N ASN A 319 13.51 6.74 23.55
CA ASN A 319 14.68 7.50 23.99
C ASN A 319 14.33 8.97 24.26
N GLY A 320 13.52 9.60 23.41
CA GLY A 320 13.07 10.97 23.61
C GLY A 320 12.27 11.14 24.90
N LEU A 321 11.29 10.25 25.12
CA LEU A 321 10.46 10.30 26.33
C LEU A 321 11.26 10.00 27.61
N LEU A 322 12.25 9.10 27.57
CA LEU A 322 13.10 8.78 28.71
C LEU A 322 14.18 9.83 29.02
N ALA A 323 14.72 10.51 28.01
CA ALA A 323 15.76 11.52 28.19
C ALA A 323 15.26 12.69 29.04
N GLY A 324 14.00 13.07 28.87
CA GLY A 324 13.36 14.10 29.69
C GLY A 324 13.21 13.75 31.17
N SER A 325 12.96 12.47 31.46
CA SER A 325 12.71 11.98 32.83
C SER A 325 13.93 12.05 33.75
N LYS A 326 15.14 12.24 33.19
CA LYS A 326 16.39 12.40 33.96
C LYS A 326 16.65 13.84 34.43
N THR A 327 15.76 14.78 34.11
CA THR A 327 15.94 16.22 34.40
C THR A 327 15.04 16.74 35.53
N GLN A 328 14.34 15.86 36.26
CA GLN A 328 13.61 16.20 37.48
C GLN A 328 14.39 15.84 38.74
#